data_AF-A0A2P4YA06-F1
#
_entry.id   AF-A0A2P4YA06-F1
#
_cell.length_a   1.000
_cell.length_b   1.000
_cell.length_c   1.000
_cell.angle_alpha   90.00
_cell.angle_beta   90.00
_cell.angle_gamma   90.00
#
_symmetry.space_group_name_H-M   'P 1'
#
loop_
_entity.id
_entity.type
_entity.pdbx_description
1 polymer ?
#
loop_
_entity_poly.entity_id
_entity_poly.type
_entity_poly.pdbx_seq_one_letter_code
_entity_poly.pdbx_strand_id
1 'polypeptide(L)'
;MIPDVVVGLDFGVEAQLENWRLFALYFDDVEVKMNGMSMSTSDTLVVDTMVSITLTCNTLRRAFPHLTSNKHGDTNGGVRSPLAARMLGQKLVLRGFVQFGWDNATDKVVRLLFQMDMMTPMVKLLGSLSDVAYAFDRALITPDFFLA
;
A
#
# COMPACT_ATOMS: atom_id res chain seq x y z
N MET A 1 -20.93 -3.60 -4.82
CA MET A 1 -20.77 -2.72 -3.64
C MET A 1 -21.89 -1.70 -3.67
N ILE A 2 -22.39 -1.25 -2.52
CA ILE A 2 -23.31 -0.11 -2.49
C ILE A 2 -22.54 1.18 -2.86
N PRO A 3 -23.21 2.22 -3.39
CA PRO A 3 -22.54 3.48 -3.76
C PRO A 3 -21.75 4.13 -2.62
N ASP A 4 -22.22 3.95 -1.38
CA ASP A 4 -21.74 4.58 -0.14
C ASP A 4 -20.85 3.65 0.71
N VAL A 5 -20.14 2.74 0.05
CA VAL A 5 -19.26 1.78 0.73
C VAL A 5 -18.13 2.51 1.48
N VAL A 6 -17.91 2.14 2.75
CA VAL A 6 -16.82 2.70 3.56
C VAL A 6 -15.58 1.85 3.38
N VAL A 7 -14.46 2.46 2.97
CA VAL A 7 -13.15 1.82 2.81
C VAL A 7 -12.13 2.43 3.78
N GLY A 8 -11.92 1.79 4.94
CA GLY A 8 -11.07 2.39 5.98
C GLY A 8 -11.62 3.73 6.47
N LEU A 9 -11.00 4.85 6.05
CA LEU A 9 -11.44 6.22 6.31
C LEU A 9 -12.15 6.89 5.11
N ASP A 10 -12.08 6.29 3.92
CA ASP A 10 -12.63 6.85 2.68
C ASP A 10 -14.07 6.39 2.44
N PHE A 11 -14.87 7.23 1.78
CA PHE A 11 -16.29 6.99 1.52
C PHE A 11 -16.59 6.94 0.01
N GLY A 12 -17.26 5.88 -0.41
CA GLY A 12 -17.86 5.76 -1.73
C GLY A 12 -16.98 5.05 -2.77
N VAL A 13 -17.64 4.58 -3.83
CA VAL A 13 -17.02 3.77 -4.89
C VAL A 13 -15.94 4.54 -5.67
N GLU A 14 -16.07 5.87 -5.82
CA GLU A 14 -15.10 6.69 -6.55
C GLU A 14 -13.75 6.79 -5.83
N ALA A 15 -13.76 6.97 -4.51
CA ALA A 15 -12.53 6.96 -3.71
C ALA A 15 -11.81 5.61 -3.82
N GLN A 16 -12.57 4.52 -3.90
CA GLN A 16 -12.02 3.19 -4.11
C GLN A 16 -11.38 3.04 -5.50
N LEU A 17 -12.04 3.52 -6.56
CA LEU A 17 -11.48 3.49 -7.92
C LEU A 17 -10.20 4.30 -8.01
N GLU A 18 -10.12 5.46 -7.35
CA GLU A 18 -8.89 6.25 -7.32
C GLU A 18 -7.77 5.54 -6.54
N ASN A 19 -8.08 4.89 -5.41
CA ASN A 19 -7.10 4.08 -4.68
C ASN A 19 -6.56 2.92 -5.55
N TRP A 20 -7.41 2.23 -6.31
CA TRP A 20 -6.97 1.22 -7.28
C TRP A 20 -6.15 1.81 -8.42
N ARG A 21 -6.52 3.01 -8.90
CA ARG A 21 -5.77 3.73 -9.94
C ARG A 21 -4.37 4.09 -9.46
N LEU A 22 -4.24 4.68 -8.28
CA LEU A 22 -2.95 5.02 -7.67
C LEU A 22 -2.11 3.76 -7.45
N PHE A 23 -2.73 2.68 -6.97
CA PHE A 23 -2.06 1.41 -6.75
C PHE A 23 -1.47 0.84 -8.05
N ALA A 24 -2.27 0.78 -9.12
CA ALA A 24 -1.81 0.34 -10.43
C ALA A 24 -0.77 1.29 -11.05
N LEU A 25 -0.79 2.58 -10.70
CA LEU A 25 0.20 3.55 -11.14
C LEU A 25 1.53 3.44 -10.39
N TYR A 26 1.52 3.05 -9.11
CA TYR A 26 2.69 3.04 -8.24
C TYR A 26 3.45 1.71 -8.32
N PHE A 27 2.74 0.61 -8.56
CA PHE A 27 3.31 -0.74 -8.55
C PHE A 27 3.10 -1.44 -9.88
N ASP A 28 4.21 -1.75 -10.55
CA ASP A 28 4.19 -2.38 -11.88
C ASP A 28 3.93 -3.89 -11.80
N ASP A 29 4.32 -4.53 -10.69
CA ASP A 29 4.18 -5.96 -10.43
C ASP A 29 3.68 -6.18 -9.00
N VAL A 30 2.45 -6.69 -8.89
CA VAL A 30 1.79 -6.98 -7.61
C VAL A 30 1.20 -8.39 -7.65
N GLU A 31 1.56 -9.18 -6.65
CA GLU A 31 1.01 -10.50 -6.41
C GLU A 31 0.21 -10.50 -5.11
N VAL A 32 -1.09 -10.75 -5.18
CA VAL A 32 -1.97 -10.85 -4.01
C VAL A 32 -2.34 -12.30 -3.78
N LYS A 33 -2.12 -12.79 -2.56
CA LYS A 33 -2.50 -14.13 -2.10
C LYS A 33 -3.43 -14.05 -0.91
N MET A 34 -4.51 -14.81 -0.95
CA MET A 34 -5.34 -15.08 0.22
C MET A 34 -4.81 -16.34 0.89
N ASN A 35 -4.47 -16.21 2.18
CA ASN A 35 -3.90 -17.30 2.97
C ASN A 35 -4.96 -17.98 3.85
N GLY A 36 -6.07 -17.30 4.09
CA GLY A 36 -7.15 -17.78 4.94
C GLY A 36 -8.35 -16.86 4.87
N MET A 37 -9.51 -17.42 5.22
CA MET A 37 -10.77 -16.70 5.26
C MET A 37 -11.58 -17.21 6.44
N SER A 38 -12.16 -16.30 7.22
CA SER A 38 -12.99 -16.63 8.37
C SER A 38 -14.14 -15.65 8.50
N MET A 39 -15.30 -16.15 8.96
CA MET A 39 -16.39 -15.28 9.36
C MET A 39 -16.16 -14.84 10.81
N SER A 40 -16.02 -13.54 11.04
CA SER A 40 -15.91 -12.98 12.39
C SER A 40 -17.29 -12.81 13.03
N THR A 41 -18.30 -12.49 12.22
CA THR A 41 -19.72 -12.41 12.56
C THR A 41 -20.54 -12.85 11.34
N SER A 42 -21.87 -12.93 11.46
CA SER A 42 -22.76 -13.29 10.34
C SER A 42 -22.71 -12.32 9.16
N ASP A 43 -22.24 -11.10 9.39
CA ASP A 43 -22.19 -9.98 8.44
C ASP A 43 -20.76 -9.45 8.23
N THR A 44 -19.74 -10.15 8.73
CA THR A 44 -18.34 -9.75 8.60
C THR A 44 -17.45 -10.92 8.22
N LEU A 45 -16.81 -10.78 7.06
CA LEU A 45 -15.80 -11.69 6.58
C LEU A 45 -14.39 -11.09 6.73
N VAL A 46 -13.47 -11.83 7.33
CA VAL A 46 -12.05 -11.46 7.42
C VAL A 46 -11.23 -12.39 6.55
N VAL A 47 -10.39 -11.81 5.71
CA VAL A 47 -9.53 -12.52 4.75
C VAL A 47 -8.08 -12.16 5.02
N ASP A 48 -7.29 -13.13 5.47
CA ASP A 48 -5.86 -12.98 5.65
C ASP A 48 -5.18 -12.88 4.29
N THR A 49 -4.45 -11.78 4.09
CA THR A 49 -3.91 -11.39 2.79
C THR A 49 -2.40 -11.19 2.87
N MET A 50 -1.71 -11.68 1.84
CA MET A 50 -0.30 -11.43 1.61
C MET A 50 -0.13 -10.75 0.25
N VAL A 51 0.47 -9.56 0.25
CA VAL A 51 0.75 -8.79 -0.96
C VAL A 51 2.25 -8.79 -1.17
N SER A 52 2.70 -9.20 -2.35
CA SER A 52 4.09 -9.04 -2.74
C SER A 52 4.22 -7.96 -3.81
N ILE A 53 5.16 -7.04 -3.60
CA ILE A 53 5.45 -5.93 -4.52
C ILE A 53 6.94 -5.87 -4.79
N THR A 54 7.32 -5.42 -5.97
CA THR A 54 8.71 -5.05 -6.27
C THR A 54 8.85 -3.53 -6.26
N LEU A 55 9.81 -3.01 -5.50
CA LEU A 55 10.09 -1.57 -5.44
C LEU A 55 10.83 -1.12 -6.70
N THR A 56 10.10 -0.74 -7.74
CA THR A 56 10.70 -0.33 -9.02
C THR A 56 11.13 1.14 -9.02
N CYS A 57 11.80 1.58 -10.10
CA CYS A 57 12.05 3.00 -10.32
C CYS A 57 10.76 3.83 -10.30
N ASN A 58 9.65 3.28 -10.82
CA ASN A 58 8.36 3.93 -10.85
C ASN A 58 7.78 4.06 -9.44
N THR A 59 7.83 2.98 -8.65
CA THR A 59 7.43 2.98 -7.24
C THR A 59 8.21 4.03 -6.45
N LEU A 60 9.54 4.07 -6.57
CA LEU A 60 10.34 5.06 -5.84
C LEU A 60 10.00 6.50 -6.25
N ARG A 61 9.80 6.76 -7.55
CA ARG A 61 9.47 8.10 -8.04
C ARG A 61 8.12 8.59 -7.51
N ARG A 62 7.14 7.69 -7.38
CA ARG A 62 5.76 8.03 -7.02
C ARG A 62 5.52 7.97 -5.52
N ALA A 63 5.95 6.89 -4.88
CA ALA A 63 5.72 6.63 -3.45
C ALA A 63 6.78 7.31 -2.55
N PHE A 64 8.01 7.49 -3.03
CA PHE A 64 9.11 8.08 -2.26
C PHE A 64 9.80 9.22 -3.03
N PRO A 65 9.04 10.20 -3.55
CA PRO A 65 9.57 11.20 -4.47
C PRO A 65 10.76 11.95 -3.87
N HIS A 66 10.75 12.27 -2.57
CA HIS A 66 11.83 12.97 -1.88
C HIS A 66 13.16 12.20 -1.84
N LEU A 67 13.12 10.86 -1.90
CA LEU A 67 14.32 10.02 -1.96
C LEU A 67 14.93 9.97 -3.36
N THR A 68 14.17 10.40 -4.38
CA THR A 68 14.54 10.42 -5.79
C THR A 68 14.75 11.82 -6.36
N SER A 69 14.16 12.84 -5.74
CA SER A 69 14.25 14.23 -6.20
C SER A 69 15.61 14.83 -5.82
N ASN A 70 16.34 15.30 -6.82
CA ASN A 70 17.42 16.24 -6.59
C ASN A 70 16.79 17.60 -6.24
N LYS A 71 17.30 18.33 -5.24
CA LYS A 71 16.79 19.67 -4.92
C LYS A 71 16.97 20.67 -6.08
N HIS A 72 17.71 20.31 -7.13
CA HIS A 72 18.00 21.15 -8.29
C HIS A 72 17.62 20.38 -9.55
N GLY A 73 16.70 20.94 -10.34
CA GLY A 73 15.97 20.31 -11.44
C GLY A 73 16.78 20.00 -12.70
N ASP A 74 17.90 19.27 -12.55
CA ASP A 74 18.62 18.72 -13.69
C ASP A 74 17.94 17.43 -14.18
N THR A 75 17.56 17.46 -15.45
CA THR A 75 16.86 16.42 -16.20
C THR A 75 17.72 15.20 -16.54
N ASN A 76 18.95 15.13 -16.03
CA ASN A 76 19.90 14.04 -16.25
C ASN A 76 20.11 13.22 -14.97
N GLY A 77 19.28 12.18 -14.79
CA GLY A 77 19.59 11.01 -13.95
C GLY A 77 20.20 11.30 -12.58
N GLY A 78 19.56 12.18 -11.79
CA GLY A 78 20.07 12.63 -10.50
C GLY A 78 20.49 11.49 -9.54
N VAL A 79 21.50 11.78 -8.72
CA VAL A 79 22.02 10.86 -7.69
C VAL A 79 20.89 10.51 -6.72
N ARG A 80 20.44 9.26 -6.77
CA ARG A 80 19.45 8.72 -5.83
C ARG A 80 20.03 8.71 -4.42
N SER A 81 19.18 8.97 -3.41
CA SER A 81 19.61 8.79 -2.02
C SER A 81 20.12 7.35 -1.80
N PRO A 82 21.07 7.12 -0.86
CA PRO A 82 21.52 5.77 -0.53
C PRO A 82 20.37 4.82 -0.15
N LEU A 83 19.31 5.35 0.48
CA LEU A 83 18.11 4.59 0.80
C LEU A 83 17.33 4.18 -0.45
N ALA A 84 17.11 5.10 -1.39
CA ALA A 84 16.48 4.76 -2.67
C ALA A 84 17.28 3.71 -3.45
N ALA A 85 18.62 3.78 -3.42
CA ALA A 85 19.48 2.78 -4.05
C ALA A 85 19.33 1.40 -3.40
N ARG A 86 19.23 1.32 -2.07
CA ARG A 86 18.99 0.07 -1.33
C ARG A 86 17.59 -0.50 -1.56
N MET A 87 16.59 0.36 -1.72
CA MET A 87 15.20 -0.04 -1.94
C MET A 87 14.95 -0.54 -3.36
N LEU A 88 15.64 0.00 -4.35
CA LEU A 88 15.40 -0.32 -5.75
C LEU A 88 15.55 -1.82 -6.05
N GLY A 89 14.55 -2.38 -6.73
CA GLY A 89 14.52 -3.78 -7.17
C GLY A 89 14.22 -4.78 -6.06
N GLN A 90 14.01 -4.33 -4.83
CA GLN A 90 13.72 -5.21 -3.71
C GLN A 90 12.25 -5.67 -3.73
N LYS A 91 12.03 -6.97 -3.51
CA LYS A 91 10.70 -7.53 -3.33
C LYS A 91 10.30 -7.45 -1.86
N LEU A 92 9.21 -6.75 -1.56
CA LEU A 92 8.59 -6.75 -0.24
C LEU A 92 7.42 -7.73 -0.21
N VAL A 93 7.29 -8.43 0.91
CA VAL A 93 6.12 -9.27 1.20
C VAL A 93 5.41 -8.66 2.41
N LEU A 94 4.25 -8.07 2.16
CA LEU A 94 3.39 -7.43 3.14
C LEU A 94 2.35 -8.44 3.62
N ARG A 95 2.08 -8.43 4.91
CA ARG A 95 1.03 -9.25 5.52
C ARG A 95 -0.04 -8.34 6.09
N GLY A 96 -1.27 -8.81 6.06
CA GLY A 96 -2.39 -8.05 6.57
C GLY A 96 -3.69 -8.80 6.36
N PHE A 97 -4.79 -8.05 6.38
CA PHE A 97 -6.11 -8.60 6.18
C PHE A 97 -7.03 -7.62 5.45
N VAL A 98 -8.07 -8.19 4.85
CA VAL A 98 -9.21 -7.45 4.33
C VAL A 98 -10.44 -7.89 5.10
N GLN A 99 -11.18 -6.94 5.65
CA GLN A 99 -12.46 -7.18 6.29
C GLN A 99 -13.58 -6.66 5.39
N PHE A 100 -14.49 -7.54 4.98
CA PHE A 100 -15.69 -7.21 4.24
C PHE A 100 -16.88 -7.22 5.20
N GLY A 101 -17.62 -6.11 5.25
CA GLY A 101 -18.92 -6.01 5.90
C GLY A 101 -20.03 -6.07 4.87
N TRP A 102 -21.06 -6.86 5.14
CA TRP A 102 -22.14 -7.18 4.20
C TRP A 102 -23.47 -6.72 4.78
N ASP A 103 -24.36 -6.19 3.95
CA ASP A 103 -25.76 -6.04 4.31
C ASP A 103 -26.49 -7.35 3.97
N ASN A 104 -26.88 -8.10 5.00
CA ASN A 104 -27.55 -9.38 4.86
C ASN A 104 -28.92 -9.28 4.16
N ALA A 105 -29.55 -8.09 4.14
CA ALA A 105 -30.84 -7.91 3.47
C ALA A 105 -30.68 -7.77 1.94
N THR A 106 -29.59 -7.16 1.48
CA THR A 106 -29.35 -6.89 0.05
C THR A 106 -28.25 -7.75 -0.57
N ASP A 107 -27.54 -8.53 0.24
CA ASP A 107 -26.37 -9.34 -0.12
C ASP A 107 -25.26 -8.52 -0.81
N LYS A 108 -25.07 -7.28 -0.33
CA LYS A 108 -24.09 -6.34 -0.87
C LYS A 108 -23.02 -6.01 0.16
N VAL A 109 -21.78 -5.87 -0.30
CA VAL A 109 -20.70 -5.31 0.50
C VAL A 109 -20.97 -3.82 0.77
N VAL A 110 -21.03 -3.47 2.05
CA VAL A 110 -21.27 -2.11 2.58
C VAL A 110 -20.06 -1.52 3.28
N ARG A 111 -19.09 -2.36 3.68
CA ARG A 111 -17.84 -1.92 4.28
C ARG A 111 -16.68 -2.77 3.78
N LEU A 112 -15.55 -2.13 3.56
CA LEU A 112 -14.27 -2.78 3.30
C LEU A 112 -13.24 -2.13 4.22
N LEU A 113 -12.48 -2.92 4.97
CA LEU A 113 -11.34 -2.41 5.71
C LEU A 113 -10.12 -3.17 5.23
N PHE A 114 -9.09 -2.45 4.88
CA PHE A 114 -7.82 -2.99 4.45
C PHE A 114 -6.76 -2.55 5.45
N GLN A 115 -5.95 -3.48 5.93
CA GLN A 115 -4.83 -3.17 6.81
C GLN A 115 -3.65 -4.04 6.42
N MET A 116 -2.51 -3.42 6.16
CA MET A 116 -1.28 -4.11 5.77
C MET A 116 -0.08 -3.59 6.56
N ASP A 117 0.89 -4.46 6.77
CA ASP A 117 2.16 -4.13 7.41
C ASP A 117 3.27 -3.95 6.35
N MET A 118 3.57 -2.70 6.01
CA MET A 118 4.77 -2.34 5.23
C MET A 118 5.96 -2.03 6.14
N MET A 119 5.73 -1.70 7.42
CA MET A 119 6.79 -1.40 8.39
C MET A 119 7.76 -2.55 8.57
N THR A 120 7.27 -3.74 8.88
CA THR A 120 8.10 -4.91 9.15
C THR A 120 9.05 -5.25 8.00
N PRO A 121 8.60 -5.37 6.73
CA PRO A 121 9.52 -5.64 5.63
C PRO A 121 10.48 -4.47 5.36
N MET A 122 10.06 -3.22 5.59
CA MET A 122 10.94 -2.05 5.45
C MET A 122 12.04 -1.99 6.51
N VAL A 123 11.75 -2.32 7.78
CA VAL A 123 12.76 -2.43 8.84
C VAL A 123 13.78 -3.52 8.52
N LYS A 124 13.32 -4.67 8.02
CA LYS A 124 14.22 -5.76 7.59
C LYS A 124 15.13 -5.32 6.43
N LEU A 125 14.58 -4.58 5.47
CA LEU A 125 15.32 -4.11 4.31
C LEU A 125 16.33 -3.00 4.64
N LEU A 126 15.90 -2.01 5.43
CA LEU A 126 16.71 -0.83 5.75
C LEU A 126 17.60 -1.04 6.98
N GLY A 127 17.35 -2.05 7.80
CA GLY A 127 18.20 -2.45 8.92
C GLY A 127 18.15 -1.51 10.13
N SER A 128 17.38 -0.42 10.08
CA SER A 128 17.19 0.48 11.21
C SER A 128 15.83 1.20 11.15
N LEU A 129 15.24 1.48 12.31
CA LEU A 129 14.02 2.28 12.41
C LEU A 129 14.25 3.74 12.00
N SER A 130 15.45 4.28 12.21
CA SER A 130 15.80 5.64 11.81
C SER A 130 15.76 5.81 10.29
N ASP A 131 16.30 4.85 9.54
CA ASP A 131 16.25 4.86 8.07
C ASP A 131 14.82 4.70 7.56
N VAL A 132 14.02 3.86 8.22
CA VAL A 132 12.59 3.69 7.89
C VAL A 132 11.81 4.97 8.14
N ALA A 133 11.99 5.61 9.29
CA ALA A 133 11.35 6.88 9.60
C ALA A 133 11.72 7.97 8.58
N TYR A 134 13.00 8.05 8.19
CA TYR A 134 13.44 8.98 7.16
C TYR A 134 12.84 8.64 5.77
N ALA A 135 12.73 7.35 5.44
CA ALA A 135 12.11 6.92 4.20
C ALA A 135 10.63 7.35 4.13
N PHE A 136 9.90 7.30 5.24
CA PHE A 136 8.47 7.66 5.28
C PHE A 136 8.16 9.13 5.57
N ASP A 137 9.11 9.96 6.01
CA ASP A 137 8.89 11.38 6.40
C ASP A 137 8.13 12.23 5.35
N ARG A 138 8.43 12.02 4.07
CA ARG A 138 7.79 12.74 2.94
C ARG A 138 7.35 11.78 1.83
N ALA A 139 7.11 10.54 2.22
CA ALA A 139 6.57 9.54 1.30
C ALA A 139 5.11 9.87 0.98
N LEU A 140 4.69 9.52 -0.23
CA LEU A 140 3.28 9.52 -0.65
C LEU A 140 2.65 8.13 -0.45
N ILE A 141 3.23 7.35 0.47
CA ILE A 141 2.72 6.08 0.93
C ILE A 141 2.93 6.02 2.44
N THR A 142 1.94 5.50 3.16
CA THR A 142 2.03 5.30 4.61
C THR A 142 2.60 3.93 4.93
N PRO A 143 3.10 3.74 6.16
CA PRO A 143 3.58 2.43 6.57
C PRO A 143 2.49 1.34 6.71
N ASP A 144 1.23 1.75 6.77
CA ASP A 144 0.05 0.87 6.73
C ASP A 144 -0.40 0.57 5.27
N PHE A 145 0.41 0.97 4.29
CA PHE A 145 0.22 0.74 2.86
C PHE A 145 -0.94 1.50 2.21
N PHE A 146 -1.24 2.71 2.71
CA PHE A 146 -2.16 3.64 2.07
C PHE A 146 -1.41 4.64 1.18
N LEU A 147 -1.96 4.97 0.02
CA LEU A 147 -1.38 5.93 -0.93
C LEU A 147 -1.98 7.32 -0.71
N ALA A 148 -1.13 8.35 -0.81
CA ALA A 148 -1.50 9.76 -0.71
C ALA A 148 -1.31 10.49 -2.05
#